data_AF-A0A844F7V2-F1
#
_entry.id   AF-A0A844F7V2-F1
#
_cell.length_a   1.000
_cell.length_b   1.000
_cell.length_c   1.000
_cell.angle_alpha   90.00
_cell.angle_beta   90.00
_cell.angle_gamma   90.00
#
_symmetry.space_group_name_H-M   'P 1'
#
loop_
_entity.id
_entity.type
_entity.pdbx_description
1 polymer ?
#
loop_
_entity_poly.entity_id
_entity_poly.type
_entity_poly.pdbx_seq_one_letter_code
_entity_poly.pdbx_strand_id
1 'polypeptide(L)'
;MAQLLIMKLLEVNENNEYGIINKLQLLKRKRELSEDEIAVLEELEEKTEDDMVKCAVNILLENKHNARKLINQLSEEDQATFKQFPIYNLL
;
A
#
# COMPACT_ATOMS: atom_id res chain seq x y z
N MET A 1 2.43 -12.16 14.20
CA MET A 1 3.23 -10.95 14.52
C MET A 1 2.79 -9.71 13.73
N ALA A 2 2.68 -9.75 12.40
CA ALA A 2 2.29 -8.56 11.59
C ALA A 2 0.94 -7.92 12.00
N GLN A 3 -0.09 -8.70 12.35
CA GLN A 3 -1.39 -8.18 12.78
C GLN A 3 -1.32 -7.35 14.08
N LEU A 4 -0.43 -7.72 14.99
CA LEU A 4 -0.31 -7.06 16.31
C LEU A 4 0.36 -5.69 16.19
N LEU A 5 1.24 -5.53 15.19
CA LEU A 5 1.86 -4.25 14.86
C LEU A 5 0.86 -3.29 14.19
N ILE A 6 0.02 -3.80 13.29
CA ILE A 6 -1.02 -3.01 12.60
C ILE A 6 -2.05 -2.50 13.58
N MET A 7 -2.51 -3.33 14.54
CA MET A 7 -3.44 -2.90 15.58
C MET A 7 -2.86 -1.75 16.41
N LYS A 8 -1.58 -1.85 16.80
CA LYS A 8 -0.90 -0.78 17.56
C LYS A 8 -0.70 0.51 16.76
N LEU A 9 -0.49 0.43 15.45
CA LEU A 9 -0.33 1.61 14.60
C LEU A 9 -1.66 2.35 14.36
N LEU A 10 -2.77 1.61 14.23
CA LEU A 10 -4.10 2.17 14.10
C LEU A 10 -4.62 2.80 15.40
N GLU A 11 -4.18 2.31 16.57
CA GLU A 11 -4.49 2.93 17.87
C GLU A 11 -3.78 4.28 18.10
N VAL A 12 -2.70 4.57 17.38
CA VAL A 12 -1.87 5.77 17.58
C VAL A 12 -2.16 6.87 16.56
N ASN A 13 -2.66 6.54 15.37
CA ASN A 13 -3.12 7.52 14.38
C ASN A 13 -4.11 6.88 13.39
N GLU A 14 -5.36 7.32 13.45
CA GLU A 14 -6.45 6.87 12.57
C GLU A 14 -6.23 7.19 11.08
N ASN A 15 -5.31 8.10 10.77
CA ASN A 15 -4.93 8.49 9.40
C ASN A 15 -3.56 7.95 8.95
N ASN A 16 -3.07 6.86 9.57
CA ASN A 16 -1.78 6.28 9.15
C ASN A 16 -1.93 5.53 7.82
N GLU A 17 -1.56 6.18 6.71
CA GLU A 17 -1.61 5.67 5.34
C GLU A 17 -0.93 4.29 5.21
N TYR A 18 0.25 4.14 5.84
CA TYR A 18 0.98 2.88 5.88
C TYR A 18 0.24 1.79 6.68
N GLY A 19 -0.46 2.17 7.75
CA GLY A 19 -1.31 1.27 8.52
C GLY A 19 -2.47 0.72 7.69
N ILE A 20 -3.11 1.59 6.90
CA ILE A 20 -4.21 1.25 5.99
C ILE A 20 -3.70 0.29 4.90
N ILE A 21 -2.61 0.65 4.21
CA ILE A 21 -1.98 -0.20 3.18
C ILE A 21 -1.67 -1.60 3.72
N ASN A 22 -1.01 -1.67 4.88
CA ASN A 22 -0.63 -2.96 5.47
C ASN A 22 -1.85 -3.81 5.83
N LYS A 23 -2.91 -3.19 6.34
CA LYS A 23 -4.19 -3.87 6.63
C LYS A 23 -4.79 -4.43 5.34
N LEU A 24 -4.93 -3.61 4.31
CA LEU A 24 -5.53 -4.01 3.03
C LEU A 24 -4.69 -5.06 2.30
N GLN A 25 -3.36 -4.96 2.37
CA GLN A 25 -2.46 -6.00 1.86
C GLN A 25 -2.70 -7.37 2.52
N LEU A 26 -2.92 -7.42 3.83
CA LEU A 26 -3.26 -8.67 4.51
C LEU A 26 -4.62 -9.22 4.08
N LEU A 27 -5.59 -8.34 3.81
CA LEU A 27 -6.91 -8.74 3.31
C LEU A 27 -6.81 -9.29 1.89
N LYS A 28 -6.11 -8.59 0.99
CA LYS A 28 -5.87 -9.03 -0.40
C LYS A 28 -5.21 -10.42 -0.48
N ARG A 29 -4.36 -10.78 0.49
CA ARG A 29 -3.75 -12.12 0.59
C ARG A 29 -4.72 -13.23 1.01
N LYS A 30 -5.83 -12.88 1.65
CA LYS A 30 -6.83 -13.83 2.15
C LYS A 30 -8.06 -13.92 1.26
N ARG A 31 -8.44 -12.80 0.64
CA ARG A 31 -9.60 -12.66 -0.25
C ARG A 31 -9.41 -11.46 -1.17
N GLU A 32 -10.24 -11.37 -2.20
CA GLU A 32 -10.39 -10.15 -2.98
C GLU A 32 -10.86 -8.98 -2.12
N LEU A 33 -10.42 -7.77 -2.46
CA LEU A 33 -10.85 -6.54 -1.80
C LEU A 33 -12.30 -6.22 -2.20
N SER A 34 -13.09 -5.69 -1.27
CA SER A 34 -14.44 -5.22 -1.58
C SER A 34 -14.42 -3.83 -2.20
N GLU A 35 -15.51 -3.44 -2.85
CA GLU A 35 -15.70 -2.08 -3.40
C GLU A 35 -15.41 -0.99 -2.37
N ASP A 36 -15.88 -1.14 -1.12
CA ASP A 36 -15.59 -0.17 -0.04
C ASP A 36 -14.09 -0.07 0.28
N GLU A 37 -13.33 -1.16 0.15
CA GLU A 37 -11.89 -1.18 0.42
C GLU A 37 -11.09 -0.61 -0.76
N ILE A 38 -11.61 -0.81 -1.98
CA ILE A 38 -11.10 -0.18 -3.19
C ILE A 38 -11.30 1.33 -3.12
N ALA A 39 -12.48 1.81 -2.72
CA ALA A 39 -12.76 3.23 -2.54
C ALA A 39 -11.80 3.89 -1.53
N VAL A 40 -11.46 3.19 -0.44
CA VAL A 40 -10.45 3.67 0.53
C VAL A 40 -9.07 3.79 -0.11
N LEU A 41 -8.70 2.88 -1.01
CA LEU A 41 -7.42 2.95 -1.73
C LEU A 41 -7.40 4.13 -2.71
N GLU A 42 -8.48 4.35 -3.46
CA GLU A 42 -8.61 5.48 -4.38
C GLU A 42 -8.53 6.82 -3.63
N GLU A 43 -9.24 6.95 -2.51
CA GLU A 43 -9.17 8.13 -1.65
C GLU A 43 -7.75 8.36 -1.11
N LEU A 44 -7.03 7.27 -0.79
CA LEU A 44 -5.65 7.35 -0.33
C LEU A 44 -4.70 7.81 -1.45
N GLU A 45 -4.90 7.32 -2.68
CA GLU A 45 -4.11 7.74 -3.85
C GLU A 45 -4.29 9.23 -4.17
N GLU A 46 -5.50 9.75 -4.03
CA GLU A 46 -5.80 11.17 -4.28
C GLU A 46 -5.23 12.10 -3.19
N LYS A 47 -5.21 11.66 -1.93
CA LYS A 47 -4.83 12.51 -0.79
C LYS A 47 -3.34 12.44 -0.44
N THR A 48 -2.69 11.31 -0.71
CA THR A 48 -1.30 11.12 -0.29
C THR A 48 -0.34 11.93 -1.16
N GLU A 49 0.64 12.55 -0.53
CA GLU A 49 1.78 13.15 -1.23
C GLU A 49 2.96 12.17 -1.35
N ASP A 50 2.88 11.00 -0.72
CA ASP A 50 3.95 10.01 -0.66
C ASP A 50 3.89 9.05 -1.85
N ASP A 51 4.93 9.09 -2.69
CA ASP A 51 5.01 8.26 -3.90
C ASP A 51 5.13 6.76 -3.57
N MET A 52 5.68 6.37 -2.41
CA MET A 52 5.68 4.97 -1.98
C MET A 52 4.27 4.48 -1.64
N VAL A 53 3.45 5.34 -1.02
CA VAL A 53 2.04 5.05 -0.74
C VAL A 53 1.27 4.88 -2.05
N LYS A 54 1.47 5.78 -3.03
CA LYS A 54 0.86 5.65 -4.38
C LYS A 54 1.27 4.36 -5.09
N CYS A 55 2.54 3.98 -5.00
CA CYS A 55 3.03 2.71 -5.56
C CYS A 55 2.29 1.52 -4.92
N ALA A 56 2.21 1.51 -3.58
CA ALA A 56 1.54 0.46 -2.83
C ALA A 56 0.04 0.35 -3.16
N VAL A 57 -0.66 1.48 -3.28
CA VAL A 57 -2.06 1.54 -3.67
C VAL A 57 -2.27 0.91 -5.05
N ASN A 58 -1.47 1.32 -6.05
CA ASN A 58 -1.58 0.79 -7.41
C ASN A 58 -1.32 -0.73 -7.48
N ILE A 59 -0.47 -1.27 -6.60
CA ILE A 59 -0.27 -2.72 -6.48
C ILE A 59 -1.54 -3.40 -5.95
N LEU A 60 -2.16 -2.83 -4.91
CA LEU A 60 -3.36 -3.40 -4.29
C LEU A 60 -4.60 -3.31 -5.19
N LEU A 61 -4.68 -2.29 -6.03
CA LEU A 61 -5.68 -2.13 -7.09
C LEU A 61 -5.41 -2.96 -8.35
N GLU A 62 -4.38 -3.82 -8.33
CA GLU A 62 -3.93 -4.63 -9.47
C GLU A 62 -3.54 -3.83 -10.72
N ASN A 63 -3.33 -2.51 -10.60
CA ASN A 63 -2.84 -1.65 -11.65
C ASN A 63 -1.32 -1.78 -11.80
N LYS A 64 -0.88 -2.99 -12.18
CA LYS A 64 0.55 -3.36 -12.28
C LYS A 64 1.34 -2.47 -13.24
N HIS A 65 0.69 -1.98 -14.29
CA HIS A 65 1.31 -1.08 -15.25
C HIS A 65 1.69 0.25 -14.58
N ASN A 66 0.73 0.89 -13.90
CA ASN A 66 0.97 2.16 -13.23
C ASN A 66 1.90 1.99 -12.02
N ALA A 67 1.76 0.91 -11.25
CA ALA A 67 2.67 0.58 -10.16
C ALA A 67 4.13 0.51 -10.62
N ARG A 68 4.43 -0.21 -11.72
CA ARG A 68 5.80 -0.27 -12.27
C ARG A 68 6.30 1.09 -12.72
N LYS A 69 5.44 1.90 -13.33
CA LYS A 69 5.79 3.25 -13.77
C LYS A 69 6.17 4.13 -12.57
N LEU A 70 5.35 4.14 -11.52
CA LEU A 70 5.60 4.90 -10.30
C LEU A 70 6.87 4.43 -9.60
N ILE A 71 7.08 3.11 -9.47
CA ILE A 71 8.31 2.56 -8.88
C ILE A 71 9.53 3.02 -9.66
N ASN A 72 9.49 3.02 -10.99
CA ASN A 72 10.61 3.48 -11.81
C ASN A 72 10.86 5.00 -11.72
N GLN A 73 9.88 5.78 -11.23
CA GLN A 73 10.02 7.22 -10.99
C GLN A 73 10.61 7.54 -9.61
N LEU A 74 10.59 6.59 -8.67
CA LEU A 74 11.24 6.72 -7.37
C LEU A 74 12.77 6.81 -7.53
N SER A 75 13.44 7.38 -6.53
CA SER A 75 14.90 7.38 -6.44
C SER A 75 15.44 5.93 -6.37
N GLU A 76 16.70 5.70 -6.74
CA GLU A 76 17.29 4.35 -6.67
C GLU A 76 17.27 3.78 -5.24
N GLU A 77 17.45 4.64 -4.23
CA GLU A 77 17.39 4.28 -2.82
C GLU A 77 15.97 3.87 -2.40
N ASP A 78 14.96 4.65 -2.79
CA ASP A 78 13.56 4.35 -2.50
C ASP A 78 13.09 3.10 -3.24
N GLN A 79 13.53 2.90 -4.49
CA GLN A 79 13.27 1.65 -5.23
C GLN A 79 13.88 0.44 -4.52
N ALA A 80 15.12 0.54 -4.05
CA ALA A 80 15.80 -0.54 -3.35
C ALA A 80 15.08 -0.87 -2.03
N THR A 81 14.63 0.16 -1.32
CA THR A 81 13.83 0.03 -0.09
C THR A 81 12.46 -0.59 -0.38
N PHE A 82 11.74 -0.09 -1.38
CA PHE A 82 10.41 -0.54 -1.74
C PHE A 82 10.39 -2.02 -2.16
N LYS A 83 11.42 -2.47 -2.88
CA LYS A 83 11.60 -3.89 -3.25
C LYS A 83 11.79 -4.82 -2.05
N GLN A 84 12.22 -4.31 -0.90
CA GLN A 84 12.32 -5.11 0.33
C GLN A 84 10.97 -5.29 1.03
N PHE A 85 9.98 -4.45 0.71
CA PHE A 85 8.67 -4.55 1.33
C PHE A 85 7.87 -5.75 0.80
N PRO A 86 7.15 -6.48 1.68
CA PRO A 86 6.37 -7.65 1.25
C PRO A 86 5.26 -7.36 0.24
N ILE A 87 4.91 -6.09 0.04
CA ILE A 87 3.91 -5.65 -0.94
C ILE A 87 4.43 -5.76 -2.37
N TYR A 88 5.74 -5.62 -2.57
CA TYR A 88 6.36 -5.79 -3.89
C TYR A 88 6.15 -7.19 -4.47
N ASN A 89 6.01 -8.21 -3.62
CA ASN A 89 5.72 -9.59 -4.05
C ASN A 89 4.34 -9.77 -4.70
N LEU A 90 3.45 -8.78 -4.64
CA LEU A 90 2.13 -8.81 -5.27
C LEU A 90 2.14 -8.23 -6.71
N LEU A 91 3.22 -7.52 -7.09
CA LEU A 91 3.39 -6.89 -8.41
C LEU A 91 3.83 -7.89 -9.48
#